data_AF-A0AAE4TUR6-F1
#
_entry.id   AF-A0AAE4TUR6-F1
#
_cell.length_a   1.000
_cell.length_b   1.000
_cell.length_c   1.000
_cell.angle_alpha   90.00
_cell.angle_beta   90.00
_cell.angle_gamma   90.00
#
_symmetry.space_group_name_H-M   'P 1'
#
loop_
_entity.id
_entity.type
_entity.pdbx_description
1 polymer ?
#
loop_
_entity_poly.entity_id
_entity_poly.type
_entity_poly.pdbx_seq_one_letter_code
_entity_poly.pdbx_strand_id
1 'polypeptide(L)'
;MKVKNINKERSKYTDPLFVMKEGIGVDITQSMARIVVNGKDLPFISVRTSVWNQGPVNDLIVSTNERIEEFYQFMWSQVPVTLMMYFLQGADLMRFARIIEINQSVTGEYIYHFSWG
;
A
#
# COMPACT_ATOMS: atom_id res chain seq x y z
N MET A 1 -24.45 -38.29 -31.95
CA MET A 1 -25.04 -38.02 -30.63
C MET A 1 -24.06 -38.49 -29.54
N LYS A 2 -23.56 -37.52 -28.76
CA LYS A 2 -22.76 -37.55 -27.52
C LYS A 2 -22.07 -38.86 -27.08
N VAL A 3 -20.74 -38.84 -27.17
CA VAL A 3 -19.84 -39.64 -26.34
C VAL A 3 -19.97 -39.18 -24.89
N LYS A 4 -20.27 -40.11 -23.98
CA LYS A 4 -20.35 -39.91 -22.53
C LYS A 4 -18.94 -39.68 -21.99
N ASN A 5 -18.73 -38.56 -21.31
CA ASN A 5 -17.55 -38.38 -20.46
C ASN A 5 -17.91 -38.80 -19.04
N ILE A 6 -17.19 -39.82 -18.55
CA ILE A 6 -17.27 -40.43 -17.24
C ILE A 6 -16.18 -39.80 -16.40
N ASN A 7 -16.53 -39.06 -15.35
CA ASN A 7 -15.81 -39.03 -14.07
C ASN A 7 -16.57 -38.17 -13.04
N LYS A 8 -17.32 -38.90 -12.21
CA LYS A 8 -17.69 -38.61 -10.82
C LYS A 8 -16.39 -38.84 -10.01
N GLU A 9 -15.89 -37.97 -9.12
CA GLU A 9 -16.49 -37.49 -7.89
C GLU A 9 -15.52 -36.47 -7.20
N ARG A 10 -16.08 -35.41 -6.61
CA ARG A 10 -15.66 -34.67 -5.39
C ARG A 10 -14.16 -34.48 -5.07
N SER A 11 -13.76 -33.21 -4.96
CA SER A 11 -13.10 -32.72 -3.74
C SER A 11 -13.50 -31.27 -3.47
N LYS A 12 -13.79 -30.99 -2.19
CA LYS A 12 -14.29 -29.73 -1.64
C LYS A 12 -13.09 -28.92 -1.15
N TYR A 13 -13.05 -27.62 -1.44
CA TYR A 13 -12.16 -26.59 -0.87
C TYR A 13 -10.67 -26.91 -0.87
N THR A 14 -9.90 -26.23 -1.71
CA THR A 14 -8.70 -25.48 -1.30
C THR A 14 -8.25 -24.55 -2.42
N ASP A 15 -8.18 -23.28 -2.06
CA ASP A 15 -7.35 -22.22 -2.61
C ASP A 15 -7.58 -21.81 -4.07
N PRO A 16 -8.28 -20.69 -4.31
CA PRO A 16 -8.01 -19.92 -5.51
C PRO A 16 -6.54 -19.51 -5.44
N LEU A 17 -5.76 -19.90 -6.45
CA LEU A 17 -4.49 -19.25 -6.77
C LEU A 17 -4.67 -17.74 -6.51
N PHE A 18 -3.91 -17.20 -5.56
CA PHE A 18 -3.73 -15.76 -5.42
C PHE A 18 -3.03 -15.27 -6.69
N VAL A 19 -3.83 -15.08 -7.75
CA VAL A 19 -3.49 -14.18 -8.83
C VAL A 19 -3.46 -12.81 -8.16
N MET A 20 -2.28 -12.37 -7.72
CA MET A 20 -2.02 -10.96 -7.47
C MET A 20 -2.34 -10.24 -8.78
N LYS A 21 -3.58 -9.78 -8.93
CA LYS A 21 -3.83 -8.65 -9.82
C LYS A 21 -3.06 -7.51 -9.17
N GLU A 22 -1.91 -7.18 -9.74
CA GLU A 22 -1.36 -5.83 -9.65
C GLU A 22 -2.49 -4.88 -10.08
N GLY A 23 -3.33 -4.48 -9.13
CA GLY A 23 -4.23 -3.36 -9.28
C GLY A 23 -3.30 -2.19 -9.56
N ILE A 24 -3.44 -1.60 -10.74
CA ILE A 24 -2.64 -0.45 -11.17
C ILE A 24 -2.86 0.67 -10.14
N GLY A 25 -1.96 0.77 -9.15
CA GLY A 25 -1.98 1.85 -8.18
C GLY A 25 -1.83 3.17 -8.94
N VAL A 26 -2.60 4.18 -8.54
CA VAL A 26 -2.51 5.52 -9.09
C VAL A 26 -1.20 6.12 -8.61
N ASP A 27 -0.28 6.38 -9.55
CA ASP A 27 0.97 7.08 -9.28
C ASP A 27 0.69 8.57 -9.06
N ILE A 28 0.99 9.05 -7.86
CA ILE A 28 0.77 10.44 -7.46
C ILE A 28 2.08 11.14 -7.10
N THR A 29 3.23 10.53 -7.43
CA THR A 29 4.56 11.05 -7.07
C THR A 29 4.74 12.51 -7.46
N GLN A 30 4.36 12.87 -8.69
CA GLN A 30 4.49 14.23 -9.23
C GLN A 30 3.49 15.24 -8.62
N SER A 31 2.52 14.78 -7.84
CA SER A 31 1.59 15.65 -7.10
C SER A 31 2.03 15.89 -5.66
N MET A 32 2.96 15.08 -5.14
CA MET A 32 3.40 15.12 -3.75
C MET A 32 4.56 16.10 -3.57
N ALA A 33 4.42 16.98 -2.59
CA ALA A 33 5.50 17.87 -2.14
C ALA A 33 6.26 17.27 -0.96
N ARG A 34 5.53 16.68 0.00
CA ARG A 34 6.10 16.21 1.27
C ARG A 34 5.18 15.18 1.92
N ILE A 35 5.78 14.19 2.59
CA ILE A 35 5.08 13.25 3.48
C ILE A 35 5.68 13.37 4.87
N VAL A 36 4.82 13.45 5.89
CA VAL A 36 5.23 13.51 7.30
C VAL A 36 4.53 12.39 8.05
N VAL A 37 5.29 11.59 8.81
CA VAL A 37 4.78 10.52 9.65
C VAL A 37 5.18 10.80 11.09
N ASN A 38 4.19 10.90 12.00
CA ASN A 38 4.40 11.26 13.41
C ASN A 38 5.28 12.51 13.60
N GLY A 39 5.09 13.52 12.74
CA GLY A 39 5.86 14.77 12.79
C GLY A 39 7.27 14.70 12.19
N LYS A 40 7.70 13.55 11.66
CA LYS A 40 9.00 13.38 10.98
C LYS A 40 8.82 13.27 9.48
N ASP A 41 9.74 13.84 8.73
CA ASP A 41 9.74 13.75 7.27
C ASP A 41 10.05 12.35 6.79
N LEU A 42 9.24 11.87 5.85
CA LEU A 42 9.50 10.65 5.10
C LEU A 42 9.88 11.05 3.67
N PRO A 43 11.16 11.01 3.31
CA PRO A 43 11.55 11.19 1.92
C PRO A 43 11.01 10.04 1.09
N PHE A 44 10.68 10.30 -0.17
CA PHE A 44 10.10 9.32 -1.08
C PHE A 44 10.72 9.41 -2.47
N ILE A 45 10.78 8.27 -3.13
CA ILE A 45 11.11 8.11 -4.56
C ILE A 45 9.82 8.06 -5.37
N SER A 46 8.84 7.29 -4.88
CA SER A 46 7.53 7.18 -5.49
C SER A 46 6.43 7.08 -4.45
N VAL A 47 5.25 7.57 -4.83
CA VAL A 47 4.05 7.56 -3.99
C VAL A 47 2.88 7.10 -4.84
N ARG A 48 2.16 6.10 -4.34
CA ARG A 48 0.99 5.52 -4.99
C ARG A 48 -0.18 5.38 -4.03
N THR A 49 -1.38 5.27 -4.57
CA THR A 49 -2.61 4.90 -3.84
C THR A 49 -3.41 3.90 -4.68
N SER A 50 -4.17 3.00 -4.07
CA SER A 50 -5.05 2.08 -4.76
C SER A 50 -6.20 2.79 -5.48
N VAL A 51 -6.72 3.87 -4.88
CA VAL A 51 -7.88 4.61 -5.39
C VAL A 51 -7.67 6.12 -5.20
N TRP A 52 -8.01 6.88 -6.24
CA TRP A 52 -8.03 8.34 -6.21
C TRP A 52 -9.44 8.88 -6.43
N ASN A 53 -10.00 9.58 -5.44
CA ASN A 53 -11.24 10.31 -5.57
C ASN A 53 -11.11 11.65 -4.81
N GLN A 54 -10.71 12.70 -5.52
CA GLN A 54 -10.32 14.00 -4.95
C GLN A 54 -9.16 13.94 -3.93
N GLY A 55 -8.46 12.80 -3.88
CA GLY A 55 -7.39 12.48 -2.94
C GLY A 55 -7.26 10.96 -2.75
N PRO A 56 -6.24 10.48 -2.02
CA PRO A 56 -6.11 9.07 -1.65
C PRO A 56 -7.26 8.64 -0.75
N VAL A 57 -7.91 7.52 -1.09
CA VAL A 57 -9.13 7.08 -0.39
C VAL A 57 -8.79 6.15 0.77
N ASN A 58 -8.03 5.08 0.53
CA ASN A 58 -7.86 3.97 1.48
C ASN A 58 -6.44 3.85 2.03
N ASP A 59 -5.44 4.12 1.18
CA ASP A 59 -4.06 3.78 1.45
C ASP A 59 -3.08 4.79 0.84
N LEU A 60 -1.83 4.62 1.26
CA LEU A 60 -0.67 5.24 0.63
C LEU A 60 0.45 4.21 0.59
N ILE A 61 1.05 4.02 -0.58
CA ILE A 61 2.22 3.17 -0.78
C ILE A 61 3.38 4.10 -1.10
N VAL A 62 4.41 4.08 -0.25
CA VAL A 62 5.56 4.99 -0.35
C VAL A 62 6.82 4.17 -0.53
N SER A 63 7.52 4.37 -1.65
CA SER A 63 8.87 3.83 -1.84
C SER A 63 9.92 4.86 -1.45
N THR A 64 10.98 4.44 -0.76
CA THR A 64 12.09 5.29 -0.33
C THR A 64 13.39 4.51 -0.23
N ASN A 65 14.53 5.20 -0.25
CA ASN A 65 15.84 4.60 0.05
C ASN A 65 16.12 4.55 1.56
N GLU A 66 15.26 5.15 2.39
CA GLU A 66 15.49 5.25 3.82
C GLU A 66 14.76 4.15 4.60
N ARG A 67 15.53 3.43 5.42
CA ARG A 67 14.97 2.50 6.40
C ARG A 67 14.62 3.24 7.68
N ILE A 68 13.34 3.30 8.00
CA ILE A 68 12.83 3.89 9.24
C ILE A 68 12.53 2.76 10.25
N GLU A 69 13.43 2.53 11.20
CA GLU A 69 13.31 1.43 12.17
C GLU A 69 12.03 1.51 13.02
N GLU A 70 11.60 2.73 13.38
CA GLU A 70 10.38 2.95 14.15
C GLU A 70 9.13 2.42 13.44
N PHE A 71 9.11 2.41 12.10
CA PHE A 71 7.95 1.93 11.33
C PHE A 71 7.72 0.43 11.52
N TYR A 72 8.77 -0.37 11.71
CA TYR A 72 8.60 -1.79 12.02
C TYR A 72 7.89 -1.98 13.36
N GLN A 73 8.22 -1.17 14.38
CA GLN A 73 7.56 -1.22 15.68
C GLN A 73 6.07 -0.80 15.58
N PHE A 74 5.78 0.25 14.80
CA PHE A 74 4.39 0.66 14.54
C PHE A 74 3.61 -0.41 13.76
N MET A 75 4.24 -1.07 12.78
CA MET A 75 3.64 -2.21 12.07
C MET A 75 3.33 -3.36 13.03
N TRP A 76 4.28 -3.80 13.84
CA TRP A 76 4.05 -4.94 14.76
C TRP A 76 3.02 -4.64 15.85
N SER A 77 3.06 -3.43 16.42
CA SER A 77 2.11 -2.99 17.45
C SER A 77 0.73 -2.65 16.88
N GLN A 78 0.64 -2.46 15.56
CA GLN A 78 -0.53 -1.94 14.85
C GLN A 78 -1.01 -0.58 15.36
N VAL A 79 -0.22 0.16 16.16
CA VAL A 79 -0.63 1.47 16.67
C VAL A 79 -0.74 2.48 15.51
N PRO A 80 -1.85 3.23 15.39
CA PRO A 80 -1.97 4.24 14.35
C PRO A 80 -0.90 5.33 14.44
N VAL A 81 -0.36 5.74 13.30
CA VAL A 81 0.53 6.88 13.13
C VAL A 81 -0.23 8.04 12.51
N THR A 82 0.18 9.27 12.81
CA THR A 82 -0.30 10.45 12.10
C THR A 82 0.45 10.55 10.77
N LEU A 83 -0.29 10.52 9.67
CA LEU A 83 0.22 10.68 8.30
C LEU A 83 -0.30 12.00 7.74
N MET A 84 0.61 12.90 7.39
CA MET A 84 0.31 14.15 6.70
C MET A 84 0.90 14.11 5.29
N MET A 85 0.07 14.44 4.31
CA MET A 85 0.40 14.50 2.89
C MET A 85 0.25 15.94 2.44
N TYR A 86 1.33 16.52 1.93
CA TYR A 86 1.33 17.86 1.35
C TYR A 86 1.46 17.74 -0.16
N PHE A 87 0.53 18.33 -0.89
CA PHE A 87 0.49 18.32 -2.34
C PHE A 87 1.10 19.61 -2.91
N LEU A 88 1.76 19.52 -4.07
CA LEU A 88 2.37 20.69 -4.72
C LEU A 88 1.38 21.80 -5.07
N GLN A 89 0.10 21.46 -5.24
CA GLN A 89 -0.98 22.42 -5.52
C GLN A 89 -1.47 23.16 -4.26
N GLY A 90 -0.85 22.92 -3.10
CA GLY A 90 -1.17 23.60 -1.84
C GLY A 90 -2.27 22.93 -1.01
N ALA A 91 -2.86 21.82 -1.49
CA ALA A 91 -3.73 20.99 -0.68
C ALA A 91 -2.93 20.17 0.34
N ASP A 92 -3.51 19.92 1.51
CA ASP A 92 -2.97 19.05 2.54
C ASP A 92 -4.01 18.04 3.02
N LEU A 93 -3.54 16.87 3.44
CA LEU A 93 -4.40 15.81 3.96
C LEU A 93 -3.76 15.17 5.19
N MET A 94 -4.52 15.09 6.27
CA MET A 94 -4.14 14.36 7.49
C MET A 94 -5.00 13.11 7.67
N ARG A 95 -4.35 11.99 7.99
CA ARG A 95 -4.97 10.70 8.33
C ARG A 95 -4.31 10.08 9.55
N PHE A 96 -5.08 9.29 10.30
CA PHE A 96 -4.51 8.29 11.19
C PHE A 96 -4.43 6.98 10.41
N ALA A 97 -3.21 6.50 10.18
CA ALA A 97 -2.96 5.33 9.35
C ALA A 97 -2.25 4.24 10.15
N ARG A 98 -2.43 2.98 9.77
CA ARG A 98 -1.60 1.87 10.23
C ARG A 98 -0.61 1.52 9.14
N ILE A 99 0.60 1.13 9.54
CA ILE A 99 1.56 0.51 8.63
C ILE A 99 1.20 -0.97 8.59
N ILE A 100 0.67 -1.42 7.47
CA ILE A 100 0.17 -2.80 7.32
C ILE A 100 1.22 -3.73 6.72
N GLU A 101 2.19 -3.17 6.01
CA GLU A 101 3.22 -3.93 5.31
C GLU A 101 4.46 -3.06 5.10
N ILE A 102 5.63 -3.69 5.20
CA ILE A 102 6.93 -3.11 4.89
C ILE A 102 7.69 -4.12 4.03
N ASN A 103 7.92 -3.76 2.76
CA ASN A 103 8.65 -4.58 1.81
C ASN A 103 9.99 -3.94 1.45
N GLN A 104 10.89 -4.76 0.91
CA GLN A 104 12.11 -4.27 0.28
C GLN A 104 12.12 -4.71 -1.19
N SER A 105 12.35 -3.76 -2.10
CA SER A 105 12.48 -4.04 -3.52
C SER A 105 13.79 -4.77 -3.81
N VAL A 106 13.89 -5.39 -4.98
CA VAL A 106 15.14 -6.01 -5.47
C VAL A 106 16.28 -5.00 -5.64
N THR A 107 15.97 -3.71 -5.81
CA THR A 107 16.94 -2.62 -5.91
C THR A 107 17.35 -2.05 -4.56
N GLY A 108 16.75 -2.52 -3.47
CA GLY A 108 17.06 -2.11 -2.10
C GLY A 108 16.17 -1.00 -1.52
N GLU A 109 15.18 -0.53 -2.27
CA GLU A 109 14.20 0.47 -1.79
C GLU A 109 13.26 -0.15 -0.75
N TYR A 110 12.90 0.62 0.28
CA TYR A 110 11.90 0.26 1.26
C TYR A 110 10.54 0.76 0.82
N ILE A 111 9.55 -0.13 0.83
CA ILE A 111 8.18 0.16 0.42
C ILE A 111 7.28 0.06 1.65
N TYR A 112 6.72 1.18 2.06
CA TYR A 112 5.83 1.32 3.21
C TYR A 112 4.37 1.39 2.75
N HIS A 113 3.53 0.51 3.29
CA HIS A 113 2.10 0.49 2.99
C HIS A 113 1.31 1.01 4.19
N PHE A 114 0.72 2.19 4.03
CA PHE A 114 -0.16 2.83 5.01
C PHE A 114 -1.62 2.55 4.64
N SER A 115 -2.47 2.22 5.61
CA SER A 115 -3.92 2.06 5.42
C SER A 115 -4.70 2.78 6.52
N TRP A 116 -5.83 3.39 6.17
CA TRP A 116 -6.74 4.08 7.10
C TRP A 116 -8.24 3.81 6.82
N GLY A 117 -8.54 2.76 6.04
CA GLY A 117 -9.88 2.24 5.80
C GLY A 117 -10.15 0.95 6.58
#